data_AF-A0A3D8HK17-F1
#
_entry.id   AF-A0A3D8HK17-F1
#
_cell.length_a   1.000
_cell.length_b   1.000
_cell.length_c   1.000
_cell.angle_alpha   90.00
_cell.angle_beta   90.00
_cell.angle_gamma   90.00
#
_symmetry.space_group_name_H-M   'P 1'
#
loop_
_entity.id
_entity.type
_entity.pdbx_description
1 polymer ?
#
loop_
_entity_poly.entity_id
_entity_poly.type
_entity_poly.pdbx_seq_one_letter_code
_entity_poly.pdbx_strand_id
1 'polypeptide(L)'
;NENDIIAEFGTNYAEFYHDGKGAIKKLLSEKQGQVAGAYEKDGLDLALVWGEYNPQTKQGIGLSKIYAKHLDDFKAFVGDTPEEKLANGMSEIVENGRLINVNGVESIVLNKNGLSFRLGLSKGWNNQGENRWIITAYKSIKESGETSYHDTFTAREPLANLNNTNSTTPAKINQPSPLELALKHKEQALKEAQDKI
;
A
#
# COMPACT_ATOMS: atom_id res chain seq x y z
N ASN A 1 3.55 -7.36 11.25
CA ASN A 1 4.77 -7.29 12.10
C ASN A 1 5.05 -5.83 12.42
N GLU A 2 5.60 -5.48 13.59
CA GLU A 2 5.91 -4.07 13.94
C GLU A 2 6.93 -3.43 12.99
N ASN A 3 7.73 -4.24 12.31
CA ASN A 3 8.68 -3.80 11.29
C ASN A 3 8.01 -3.23 10.02
N ASP A 4 6.70 -3.42 9.84
CA ASP A 4 5.92 -2.96 8.67
C ASP A 4 5.38 -1.53 8.83
N ILE A 5 5.69 -0.84 9.93
CA ILE A 5 5.16 0.51 10.21
C ILE A 5 6.23 1.55 9.93
N ILE A 6 5.98 2.44 8.97
CA ILE A 6 6.85 3.56 8.65
C ILE A 6 6.19 4.84 9.14
N ALA A 7 6.82 5.50 10.11
CA ALA A 7 6.32 6.74 10.71
C ALA A 7 6.07 7.85 9.67
N GLU A 8 6.82 7.87 8.57
CA GLU A 8 6.68 8.84 7.48
C GLU A 8 5.33 8.76 6.76
N PHE A 9 4.67 7.60 6.77
CA PHE A 9 3.33 7.44 6.20
C PHE A 9 2.20 7.79 7.19
N GLY A 10 2.51 8.04 8.45
CA GLY A 10 1.54 8.40 9.48
C GLY A 10 0.93 7.20 10.20
N THR A 11 -0.37 7.28 10.52
CA THR A 11 -1.06 6.26 11.31
C THR A 11 -1.18 4.92 10.57
N ASN A 12 -0.87 3.83 11.26
CA ASN A 12 -1.18 2.48 10.79
C ASN A 12 -2.58 2.05 11.26
N TYR A 13 -3.49 1.78 10.33
CA TYR A 13 -4.85 1.30 10.62
C TYR A 13 -4.87 -0.23 10.70
N ALA A 14 -4.42 -0.76 11.84
CA ALA A 14 -4.26 -2.19 12.08
C ALA A 14 -5.59 -2.98 12.04
N GLU A 15 -6.73 -2.31 12.20
CA GLU A 15 -8.05 -2.93 12.14
C GLU A 15 -8.39 -3.51 10.74
N PHE A 16 -7.63 -3.14 9.70
CA PHE A 16 -7.79 -3.63 8.33
C PHE A 16 -6.73 -4.67 7.90
N TYR A 17 -6.09 -5.34 8.86
CA TYR A 17 -5.18 -6.46 8.56
C TYR A 17 -5.93 -7.57 7.80
N HIS A 18 -5.39 -7.98 6.65
CA HIS A 18 -5.99 -8.90 5.67
C HIS A 18 -7.37 -8.46 5.13
N ASP A 19 -7.77 -7.20 5.33
CA ASP A 19 -8.95 -6.59 4.72
C ASP A 19 -8.53 -5.50 3.72
N GLY A 20 -8.04 -5.94 2.56
CA GLY A 20 -7.52 -5.05 1.53
C GLY A 20 -8.55 -4.04 0.99
N LYS A 21 -9.84 -4.42 0.93
CA LYS A 21 -10.91 -3.53 0.49
C LYS A 21 -11.22 -2.47 1.54
N GLY A 22 -11.31 -2.87 2.82
CA GLY A 22 -11.45 -1.96 3.94
C GLY A 22 -10.26 -0.99 4.04
N ALA A 23 -9.03 -1.49 3.86
CA ALA A 23 -7.82 -0.68 3.82
C ALA A 23 -7.87 0.40 2.74
N ILE A 24 -8.25 0.05 1.50
CA ILE A 24 -8.42 1.03 0.41
C ILE A 24 -9.46 2.08 0.80
N LYS A 25 -10.63 1.65 1.29
CA LYS A 25 -11.69 2.58 1.70
C LYS A 25 -11.24 3.53 2.79
N LYS A 26 -10.52 3.03 3.80
CA LYS A 26 -9.98 3.83 4.90
C LYS A 26 -8.99 4.86 4.40
N LEU A 27 -7.98 4.44 3.62
CA LEU A 27 -6.96 5.34 3.08
C LEU A 27 -7.55 6.36 2.09
N LEU A 28 -8.59 6.02 1.34
CA LEU A 28 -9.32 6.97 0.50
C LEU A 28 -10.08 8.01 1.31
N SER A 29 -10.57 7.67 2.50
CA SER A 29 -11.26 8.60 3.39
C SER A 29 -10.29 9.53 4.10
N GLU A 30 -9.19 8.98 4.62
CA GLU A 30 -8.23 9.72 5.45
C GLU A 30 -7.22 10.51 4.62
N LYS A 31 -6.93 10.05 3.38
CA LYS A 31 -5.91 10.64 2.49
C LYS A 31 -4.53 10.75 3.15
N GLN A 32 -4.22 9.82 4.06
CA GLN A 32 -2.95 9.66 4.77
C GLN A 32 -2.92 8.26 5.41
N GLY A 33 -1.79 7.89 6.01
CA GLY A 33 -1.67 6.66 6.78
C GLY A 33 -1.27 5.45 5.93
N GLN A 34 -1.30 4.31 6.60
CA GLN A 34 -0.93 3.01 6.04
C GLN A 34 -1.73 1.87 6.67
N VAL A 35 -1.71 0.72 6.02
CA VAL A 35 -2.22 -0.55 6.52
C VAL A 35 -1.16 -1.61 6.24
N ALA A 36 -0.42 -1.97 7.28
CA ALA A 36 0.48 -3.11 7.25
C ALA A 36 -0.30 -4.41 7.08
N GLY A 37 0.13 -5.26 6.13
CA GLY A 37 -0.54 -6.53 5.85
C GLY A 37 -2.00 -6.36 5.39
N ALA A 38 -2.29 -5.31 4.61
CA ALA A 38 -3.61 -5.14 3.99
C ALA A 38 -4.00 -6.34 3.11
N TYR A 39 -3.00 -6.98 2.50
CA TYR A 39 -3.16 -8.13 1.62
C TYR A 39 -2.15 -9.23 1.98
N GLU A 40 -2.44 -10.45 1.57
CA GLU A 40 -1.52 -11.59 1.65
C GLU A 40 -1.32 -12.19 0.25
N LYS A 41 -0.09 -12.55 -0.10
CA LYS A 41 0.22 -13.34 -1.28
C LYS A 41 1.26 -14.40 -0.97
N ASP A 42 0.89 -15.66 -1.18
CA ASP A 42 1.79 -16.82 -1.02
C ASP A 42 2.46 -16.85 0.37
N GLY A 43 1.70 -16.55 1.44
CA GLY A 43 2.20 -16.47 2.81
C GLY A 43 2.97 -15.20 3.16
N LEU A 44 2.92 -14.17 2.30
CA LEU A 44 3.65 -12.92 2.46
C LEU A 44 2.70 -11.75 2.57
N ASP A 45 2.78 -11.03 3.68
CA ASP A 45 2.00 -9.82 3.93
C ASP A 45 2.46 -8.67 3.03
N LEU A 46 1.50 -7.96 2.46
CA LEU A 46 1.70 -6.78 1.63
C LEU A 46 1.07 -5.56 2.32
N ALA A 47 1.88 -4.53 2.55
CA ALA A 47 1.44 -3.27 3.11
C ALA A 47 0.89 -2.33 2.03
N LEU A 48 -0.17 -1.59 2.35
CA LEU A 48 -0.74 -0.55 1.51
C LEU A 48 -0.57 0.80 2.20
N VAL A 49 -0.09 1.80 1.49
CA VAL A 49 0.08 3.17 2.01
C VAL A 49 -0.77 4.13 1.19
N TRP A 50 -1.21 5.23 1.81
CA TRP A 50 -1.75 6.33 1.02
C TRP A 50 -0.66 6.89 0.08
N GLY A 51 0.53 7.16 0.62
CA GLY A 51 1.68 7.66 -0.13
C GLY A 51 1.46 9.10 -0.60
N GLU A 52 2.13 9.45 -1.71
CA GLU A 52 2.09 10.79 -2.30
C GLU A 52 2.01 10.73 -3.82
N TYR A 53 1.45 11.79 -4.40
CA TYR A 53 1.39 11.96 -5.85
C TYR A 53 1.53 13.44 -6.22
N ASN A 54 2.53 13.74 -7.05
CA ASN A 54 2.74 15.06 -7.61
C ASN A 54 2.15 15.11 -9.04
N PRO A 55 1.07 15.87 -9.28
CA PRO A 55 0.43 15.93 -10.59
C PRO A 55 1.26 16.63 -11.67
N GLN A 56 2.21 17.50 -11.30
CA GLN A 56 3.09 18.20 -12.24
C GLN A 56 4.16 17.26 -12.80
N THR A 57 4.82 16.50 -11.93
CA THR A 57 5.88 15.55 -12.33
C THR A 57 5.33 14.18 -12.69
N LYS A 58 4.07 13.90 -12.35
CA LYS A 58 3.41 12.59 -12.46
C LYS A 58 4.13 11.48 -11.68
N GLN A 59 4.94 11.86 -10.69
CA GLN A 59 5.67 10.96 -9.81
C GLN A 59 4.91 10.75 -8.50
N GLY A 60 5.13 9.61 -7.85
CA GLY A 60 4.47 9.26 -6.61
C GLY A 60 4.44 7.76 -6.36
N ILE A 61 3.88 7.39 -5.22
CA ILE A 61 3.75 6.00 -4.76
C ILE A 61 2.44 5.80 -3.98
N GLY A 62 2.04 4.55 -3.84
CA GLY A 62 0.92 4.15 -3.01
C GLY A 62 -0.44 4.44 -3.64
N LEU A 63 -1.48 4.39 -2.82
CA LEU A 63 -2.86 4.51 -3.25
C LEU A 63 -3.17 5.87 -3.87
N SER A 64 -2.53 6.94 -3.43
CA SER A 64 -2.70 8.30 -3.98
C SER A 64 -2.37 8.36 -5.48
N LYS A 65 -1.24 7.79 -5.90
CA LYS A 65 -0.86 7.68 -7.31
C LYS A 65 -1.80 6.76 -8.09
N ILE A 66 -2.14 5.61 -7.52
CA ILE A 66 -3.04 4.65 -8.18
C ILE A 66 -4.39 5.30 -8.44
N TYR A 67 -4.94 5.98 -7.43
CA TYR A 67 -6.20 6.69 -7.54
C TYR A 67 -6.14 7.84 -8.55
N ALA A 68 -5.06 8.63 -8.56
CA ALA A 68 -4.97 9.78 -9.46
C ALA A 68 -4.70 9.41 -10.93
N LYS A 69 -3.92 8.35 -11.21
CA LYS A 69 -3.52 7.98 -12.59
C LYS A 69 -4.25 6.77 -13.15
N HIS A 70 -4.63 5.82 -12.30
CA HIS A 70 -5.01 4.47 -12.73
C HIS A 70 -6.42 4.06 -12.34
N LEU A 71 -7.23 4.97 -11.76
CA LEU A 71 -8.62 4.64 -11.39
C LEU A 71 -9.42 4.05 -12.56
N ASP A 72 -9.31 4.64 -13.74
CA ASP A 72 -9.99 4.19 -14.95
C ASP A 72 -9.47 2.87 -15.52
N ASP A 73 -8.27 2.44 -15.13
CA ASP A 73 -7.75 1.12 -15.52
C ASP A 73 -8.62 0.00 -14.95
N PHE A 74 -9.26 0.23 -13.81
CA PHE A 74 -10.06 -0.76 -13.10
C PHE A 74 -11.55 -0.73 -13.47
N LYS A 75 -11.97 0.07 -14.46
CA LYS A 75 -13.39 0.22 -14.83
C LYS A 75 -14.10 -1.09 -15.22
N ALA A 76 -13.34 -2.10 -15.62
CA ALA A 76 -13.82 -3.42 -16.05
C ALA A 76 -14.05 -4.40 -14.88
N PHE A 77 -13.65 -4.05 -13.66
CA PHE A 77 -13.95 -4.85 -12.47
C PHE A 77 -15.36 -4.57 -11.96
N VAL A 78 -15.89 -5.50 -11.18
CA VAL A 78 -17.22 -5.40 -10.56
C VAL A 78 -17.20 -4.29 -9.50
N GLY A 79 -18.30 -3.55 -9.39
CA GLY A 79 -18.49 -2.48 -8.41
C GLY A 79 -19.36 -1.35 -8.98
N ASP A 80 -20.05 -0.65 -8.08
CA ASP A 80 -20.98 0.41 -8.45
C ASP A 80 -20.26 1.75 -8.65
N THR A 81 -19.16 1.97 -7.92
CA THR A 81 -18.35 3.19 -8.03
C THR A 81 -16.93 2.91 -8.55
N PRO A 82 -16.23 3.92 -9.09
CA PRO A 82 -14.82 3.76 -9.49
C PRO A 82 -13.92 3.26 -8.34
N GLU A 83 -14.16 3.71 -7.11
CA GLU A 83 -13.42 3.31 -5.91
C GLU A 83 -13.66 1.83 -5.58
N GLU A 84 -14.90 1.37 -5.67
CA GLU A 84 -15.24 -0.02 -5.43
C GLU A 84 -14.63 -0.93 -6.48
N LYS A 85 -14.64 -0.50 -7.75
CA LYS A 85 -13.97 -1.21 -8.85
C LYS A 85 -12.47 -1.29 -8.66
N LEU A 86 -11.83 -0.20 -8.20
CA LEU A 86 -10.43 -0.20 -7.82
C LEU A 86 -10.15 -1.20 -6.70
N ALA A 87 -10.94 -1.18 -5.63
CA ALA A 87 -10.77 -2.06 -4.48
C ALA A 87 -10.96 -3.54 -4.86
N ASN A 88 -12.02 -3.85 -5.61
CA ASN A 88 -12.28 -5.19 -6.12
C ASN A 88 -11.19 -5.64 -7.10
N GLY A 89 -10.72 -4.76 -7.98
CA GLY A 89 -9.67 -5.08 -8.94
C GLY A 89 -8.31 -5.32 -8.30
N MET A 90 -7.90 -4.50 -7.34
CA MET A 90 -6.67 -4.75 -6.57
C MET A 90 -6.74 -6.07 -5.79
N SER A 91 -7.88 -6.35 -5.15
CA SER A 91 -8.10 -7.63 -4.45
C SER A 91 -8.01 -8.81 -5.40
N GLU A 92 -8.67 -8.74 -6.55
CA GLU A 92 -8.64 -9.83 -7.54
C GLU A 92 -7.22 -10.04 -8.10
N ILE A 93 -6.43 -8.98 -8.29
CA ILE A 93 -5.03 -9.09 -8.72
C ILE A 93 -4.20 -9.83 -7.67
N VAL A 94 -4.34 -9.51 -6.39
CA VAL A 94 -3.61 -10.20 -5.33
C VAL A 94 -4.01 -11.67 -5.25
N GLU A 95 -5.32 -11.93 -5.19
CA GLU A 95 -5.88 -13.28 -5.04
C GLU A 95 -5.49 -14.18 -6.23
N ASN A 96 -5.75 -13.72 -7.46
CA ASN A 96 -5.69 -14.56 -8.66
C ASN A 96 -4.46 -14.30 -9.54
N GLY A 97 -3.71 -13.23 -9.28
CA GLY A 97 -2.50 -12.92 -10.02
C GLY A 97 -1.33 -13.82 -9.65
N ARG A 98 -0.28 -13.80 -10.49
CA ARG A 98 0.98 -14.50 -10.22
C ARG A 98 2.03 -13.52 -9.73
N LEU A 99 2.66 -13.83 -8.60
CA LEU A 99 3.85 -13.14 -8.16
C LEU A 99 5.00 -13.44 -9.13
N ILE A 100 5.63 -12.39 -9.65
CA ILE A 100 6.78 -12.47 -10.56
C ILE A 100 7.88 -11.58 -10.02
N ASN A 101 9.13 -12.01 -10.24
CA ASN A 101 10.30 -11.19 -10.01
C ASN A 101 11.02 -10.99 -11.35
N VAL A 102 11.19 -9.74 -11.77
CA VAL A 102 11.95 -9.43 -12.98
C VAL A 102 13.04 -8.44 -12.62
N ASN A 103 14.31 -8.84 -12.78
CA ASN A 103 15.46 -7.97 -12.51
C ASN A 103 15.51 -7.40 -11.08
N GLY A 104 15.00 -8.14 -10.08
CA GLY A 104 14.93 -7.71 -8.68
C GLY A 104 13.63 -6.99 -8.31
N VAL A 105 12.75 -6.76 -9.29
CA VAL A 105 11.46 -6.11 -9.09
C VAL A 105 10.37 -7.15 -8.92
N GLU A 106 9.71 -7.12 -7.76
CA GLU A 106 8.54 -7.95 -7.49
C GLU A 106 7.26 -7.27 -8.00
N SER A 107 6.37 -8.05 -8.59
CA SER A 107 5.05 -7.59 -9.00
C SER A 107 4.06 -8.76 -9.02
N ILE A 108 2.78 -8.47 -8.82
CA ILE A 108 1.71 -9.45 -9.01
C ILE A 108 1.01 -9.13 -10.33
N VAL A 109 0.88 -10.12 -11.21
CA VAL A 109 0.29 -9.94 -12.54
C VAL A 109 -0.92 -10.84 -12.74
N LEU A 110 -2.06 -10.24 -13.06
CA LEU A 110 -3.29 -10.91 -13.46
C LEU A 110 -3.53 -10.69 -14.95
N ASN A 111 -3.78 -11.76 -15.71
CA ASN A 111 -4.24 -11.65 -17.10
C ASN A 111 -5.73 -11.99 -17.13
N LYS A 112 -6.57 -11.05 -17.58
CA LYS A 112 -8.02 -11.19 -17.62
C LYS A 112 -8.57 -10.54 -18.87
N ASN A 113 -9.40 -11.28 -19.63
CA ASN A 113 -10.09 -10.78 -20.82
C ASN A 113 -9.17 -10.11 -21.86
N GLY A 114 -7.99 -10.70 -22.12
CA GLY A 114 -7.00 -10.14 -23.05
C GLY A 114 -6.22 -8.92 -22.51
N LEU A 115 -6.51 -8.47 -21.29
CA LEU A 115 -5.80 -7.40 -20.60
C LEU A 115 -4.83 -7.97 -19.56
N SER A 116 -3.74 -7.27 -19.30
CA SER A 116 -2.85 -7.56 -18.19
C SER A 116 -3.02 -6.48 -17.12
N PHE A 117 -3.10 -6.85 -15.86
CA PHE A 117 -3.09 -5.95 -14.73
C PHE A 117 -1.85 -6.25 -13.89
N ARG A 118 -1.16 -5.22 -13.45
CA ARG A 118 0.05 -5.36 -12.64
C ARG A 118 -0.08 -4.56 -11.36
N LEU A 119 0.32 -5.17 -10.26
CA LEU A 119 0.49 -4.55 -8.95
C LEU A 119 1.98 -4.60 -8.62
N GLY A 120 2.61 -3.42 -8.59
CA GLY A 120 4.05 -3.28 -8.36
C GLY A 120 4.36 -3.27 -6.87
N LEU A 121 5.36 -4.06 -6.48
CA LEU A 121 5.82 -4.19 -5.11
C LEU A 121 7.21 -3.56 -4.97
N SER A 122 7.45 -2.93 -3.82
CA SER A 122 8.80 -2.60 -3.36
C SER A 122 9.13 -3.39 -2.11
N LYS A 123 10.39 -3.80 -1.98
CA LYS A 123 10.91 -4.47 -0.80
C LYS A 123 11.63 -3.47 0.10
N GLY A 124 11.11 -3.26 1.30
CA GLY A 124 11.67 -2.34 2.30
C GLY A 124 11.48 -0.84 1.99
N TRP A 125 11.99 -0.02 2.90
CA TRP A 125 12.02 1.45 2.85
C TRP A 125 13.38 1.95 3.36
N ASN A 126 14.02 2.89 2.67
CA ASN A 126 15.34 3.45 2.99
C ASN A 126 16.43 2.41 3.33
N ASN A 127 16.58 1.34 2.52
CA ASN A 127 17.56 0.27 2.77
C ASN A 127 17.31 -0.57 4.02
N GLN A 128 16.06 -0.56 4.53
CA GLN A 128 15.65 -1.28 5.73
C GLN A 128 14.35 -2.05 5.54
N GLY A 129 14.27 -3.20 6.21
CA GLY A 129 13.09 -4.06 6.24
C GLY A 129 12.93 -4.97 5.03
N GLU A 130 12.19 -6.05 5.22
CA GLU A 130 11.90 -7.05 4.20
C GLU A 130 10.46 -6.95 3.69
N ASN A 131 9.73 -5.94 4.15
CA ASN A 131 8.29 -5.82 3.95
C ASN A 131 7.99 -5.42 2.52
N ARG A 132 6.85 -5.90 2.02
CA ARG A 132 6.44 -5.68 0.64
C ARG A 132 5.37 -4.60 0.60
N TRP A 133 5.67 -3.51 -0.09
CA TRP A 133 4.81 -2.34 -0.18
C TRP A 133 4.15 -2.30 -1.56
N ILE A 134 2.84 -2.11 -1.59
CA ILE A 134 2.12 -1.83 -2.82
C ILE A 134 2.38 -0.37 -3.20
N ILE A 135 3.21 -0.16 -4.24
CA ILE A 135 3.63 1.18 -4.66
C ILE A 135 2.87 1.70 -5.89
N THR A 136 2.30 0.79 -6.67
CA THR A 136 1.50 1.13 -7.85
C THR A 136 0.66 -0.06 -8.30
N ALA A 137 -0.41 0.20 -9.04
CA ALA A 137 -1.23 -0.79 -9.70
C ALA A 137 -1.86 -0.17 -10.94
N TYR A 138 -1.83 -0.88 -12.07
CA TYR A 138 -2.28 -0.35 -13.35
C TYR A 138 -2.62 -1.47 -14.35
N LYS A 139 -3.36 -1.11 -15.39
CA LYS A 139 -3.60 -1.98 -16.56
C LYS A 139 -2.46 -1.80 -17.56
N SER A 140 -1.83 -2.90 -17.94
CA SER A 140 -0.85 -2.98 -19.01
C SER A 140 -1.48 -3.62 -20.25
N ILE A 141 -1.32 -2.96 -21.40
CA ILE A 141 -1.77 -3.49 -22.69
C ILE A 141 -0.70 -4.48 -23.17
N LYS A 142 -1.08 -5.74 -23.44
CA LYS A 142 -0.24 -6.62 -24.27
C LYS A 142 -0.43 -6.21 -25.73
N GLU A 143 0.20 -5.13 -26.16
CA GLU A 143 0.55 -4.97 -27.57
C GLU A 143 1.99 -5.46 -27.75
N SER A 144 2.19 -6.23 -28.81
CA SER A 144 3.44 -6.85 -29.22
C SER A 144 4.70 -6.07 -28.86
N GLY A 145 5.58 -6.68 -28.06
CA GLY A 145 7.02 -6.45 -28.16
C GLY A 145 7.66 -5.36 -27.29
N GLU A 146 6.91 -4.52 -26.59
CA GLU A 146 7.54 -3.56 -25.66
C GLU A 146 6.92 -3.64 -24.26
N THR A 147 7.63 -4.35 -23.39
CA THR A 147 7.51 -4.15 -21.95
C THR A 147 7.88 -2.70 -21.65
N SER A 148 6.90 -1.78 -21.69
CA SER A 148 7.10 -0.42 -21.22
C SER A 148 7.27 -0.46 -19.70
N TYR A 149 8.51 -0.70 -19.28
CA TYR A 149 9.04 -0.51 -17.91
C TYR A 149 9.09 0.98 -17.52
N HIS A 150 8.38 1.84 -18.24
CA HIS A 150 8.58 3.27 -18.23
C HIS A 150 7.31 3.97 -17.75
N ASP A 151 7.09 3.88 -16.45
CA ASP A 151 6.54 4.99 -15.68
C ASP A 151 6.83 4.71 -14.20
N THR A 152 8.02 5.16 -13.79
CA THR A 152 8.51 5.29 -12.40
C THR A 152 8.82 3.99 -11.66
N PHE A 153 10.12 3.66 -11.62
CA PHE A 153 10.83 3.02 -10.50
C PHE A 153 10.07 1.95 -9.73
N THR A 154 10.24 0.71 -10.15
CA THR A 154 10.33 -0.40 -9.20
C THR A 154 11.79 -0.49 -8.83
N ALA A 155 12.16 0.23 -7.78
CA ALA A 155 13.55 0.34 -7.37
C ALA A 155 14.08 -1.06 -7.01
N ARG A 156 15.26 -1.41 -7.56
CA ARG A 156 16.07 -2.55 -7.08
C ARG A 156 16.54 -2.35 -5.64
N GLU A 157 16.45 -1.11 -5.18
CA GLU A 157 16.75 -0.65 -3.84
C GLU A 157 15.42 -0.32 -3.14
N PRO A 158 15.29 -0.56 -1.84
CA PRO A 158 14.14 -0.11 -1.04
C PRO A 158 13.80 1.36 -1.28
N LEU A 159 12.50 1.68 -1.20
CA LEU A 159 11.97 3.00 -1.50
C LEU A 159 12.71 4.08 -0.71
N ALA A 160 13.30 5.05 -1.39
CA ALA A 160 13.87 6.22 -0.74
C ALA A 160 12.78 7.26 -0.44
N ASN A 161 12.90 7.96 0.68
CA ASN A 161 12.05 9.09 1.03
C ASN A 161 12.11 10.15 -0.09
N LEU A 162 10.97 10.49 -0.69
CA LEU A 162 10.86 11.42 -1.83
C LEU A 162 11.13 12.88 -1.45
N ASN A 163 11.25 13.16 -0.14
CA ASN A 163 11.46 14.49 0.44
C ASN A 163 12.90 15.01 0.44
N ASN A 164 13.72 14.69 -0.57
CA ASN A 164 15.03 15.32 -0.70
C ASN A 164 14.95 16.71 -1.37
N THR A 165 14.12 17.59 -0.78
CA THR A 165 14.26 19.04 -0.88
C THR A 165 14.28 19.60 0.53
N ASN A 166 15.47 20.03 0.96
CA ASN A 166 15.77 20.62 2.27
C ASN A 166 14.59 21.36 2.90
N SER A 167 14.08 20.85 4.02
CA SER A 167 13.25 21.61 4.96
C SER A 167 13.56 21.15 6.37
N THR A 168 14.45 21.91 7.01
CA THR A 168 14.85 21.75 8.40
C THR A 168 13.69 22.14 9.31
N THR A 169 12.99 21.18 9.91
CA THR A 169 12.25 21.42 11.15
C THR A 169 12.14 20.11 11.95
N PRO A 170 12.66 20.02 13.18
CA PRO A 170 12.57 18.81 13.98
C PRO A 170 11.16 18.68 14.56
N ALA A 171 10.33 17.81 13.97
CA ALA A 171 9.10 17.36 14.62
C ALA A 171 9.48 16.40 15.76
N LYS A 172 9.35 16.90 17.00
CA LYS A 172 9.56 16.14 18.24
C LYS A 172 8.38 15.17 18.40
N ILE A 173 8.57 13.89 18.10
CA ILE A 173 7.53 12.87 18.23
C ILE A 173 7.82 12.00 19.46
N ASN A 174 7.31 12.42 20.62
CA ASN A 174 7.10 11.51 21.75
C ASN A 174 5.81 10.72 21.47
N GLN A 175 5.90 9.64 20.69
CA GLN A 175 4.82 8.67 20.57
C GLN A 175 5.21 7.37 21.29
N PRO A 176 4.36 6.86 22.20
CA PRO A 176 4.61 5.59 22.86
C PRO A 176 4.54 4.46 21.84
N SER A 177 5.39 3.46 22.04
CA SER A 177 5.49 2.28 21.18
C SER A 177 4.13 1.55 21.06
N PRO A 178 3.88 0.80 19.97
CA PRO A 178 2.68 -0.02 19.83
C PRO A 178 2.47 -0.98 21.02
N LEU A 179 3.55 -1.47 21.63
CA LEU A 179 3.52 -2.23 22.87
C LEU A 179 2.97 -1.43 24.05
N GLU A 180 3.40 -0.18 24.23
CA GLU A 180 2.87 0.72 25.26
C GLU A 180 1.40 1.09 25.02
N LEU A 181 0.98 1.21 23.76
CA LEU A 181 -0.43 1.46 23.41
C LEU A 181 -1.31 0.23 23.68
N ALA A 182 -0.81 -0.97 23.36
CA ALA A 182 -1.47 -2.24 23.66
C ALA A 182 -1.56 -2.49 25.17
N LEU A 183 -0.51 -2.17 25.92
CA LEU A 183 -0.52 -2.23 27.39
C LEU A 183 -1.54 -1.25 27.98
N LYS A 184 -1.58 0.00 27.50
CA LYS A 184 -2.58 0.99 27.94
C LYS A 184 -4.02 0.56 27.66
N HIS A 185 -4.30 0.05 26.46
CA HIS A 185 -5.65 -0.44 26.14
C HIS A 185 -6.03 -1.65 26.98
N LYS A 186 -5.08 -2.54 27.30
CA LYS A 186 -5.32 -3.71 28.15
C LYS A 186 -5.56 -3.32 29.61
N GLU A 187 -4.81 -2.35 30.14
CA GLU A 187 -5.00 -1.79 31.48
C GLU A 187 -6.35 -1.05 31.61
N GLN A 188 -6.73 -0.29 30.58
CA GLN A 188 -7.99 0.44 30.56
C GLN A 188 -9.20 -0.50 30.48
N ALA A 189 -9.15 -1.52 29.62
CA ALA A 189 -10.18 -2.55 29.54
C ALA A 189 -10.33 -3.34 30.86
N LEU A 190 -9.22 -3.59 31.57
CA LEU A 190 -9.26 -4.26 32.87
C LEU A 190 -9.89 -3.38 33.96
N LYS A 191 -9.65 -2.08 33.92
CA LYS A 191 -10.22 -1.10 34.85
C LYS A 191 -11.72 -0.92 34.63
N GLU A 192 -12.15 -0.83 33.38
CA GLU A 192 -13.57 -0.74 33.00
C GLU A 192 -14.34 -2.02 33.32
N ALA A 193 -13.68 -3.17 33.37
CA ALA A 193 -14.28 -4.44 33.79
C ALA A 193 -14.42 -4.56 35.32
N GLN A 194 -13.57 -3.89 36.09
CA GLN A 194 -13.62 -3.87 37.56
C GLN A 194 -14.66 -2.87 38.09
N ASP A 195 -14.90 -1.77 37.40
CA ASP A 195 -15.92 -0.77 37.77
C ASP A 195 -17.37 -1.19 37.43
N LYS A 196 -17.56 -2.37 36.83
CA LYS A 196 -18.87 -2.93 36.44
C LYS A 196 -19.35 -4.08 37.35
N ILE A 197 -18.68 -4.32 38.48
CA ILE A 197 -19.06 -5.27 39.54
C ILE A 197 -19.43 -4.48 40.79
#